data_AF-A0AA38G919-F1
#
_entry.id   AF-A0AA38G919-F1
#
_cell.length_a   1.000
_cell.length_b   1.000
_cell.length_c   1.000
_cell.angle_alpha   90.00
_cell.angle_beta   90.00
_cell.angle_gamma   90.00
#
_symmetry.space_group_name_H-M   'P 1'
#
loop_
_entity.id
_entity.type
_entity.pdbx_description
1 polymer ?
#
loop_
_entity_poly.entity_id
_entity_poly.type
_entity_poly.pdbx_seq_one_letter_code
_entity_poly.pdbx_strand_id
1 'polypeptide(L)'
;ELAQVRKEGMVEEYVVEFERLSIMIMNVTEKRLIVLFIKDLNEPLKGLVRAFDPLSFQEVIKKSLDLEGVATKTTVISGHSK
;
A
#
# COMPACT_ATOMS: atom_id res chain seq x y z
N GLU A 1 -4.25 -6.54 15.38
CA GLU A 1 -2.93 -5.89 15.24
C GLU A 1 -2.69 -5.24 13.87
N LEU A 2 -2.98 -5.89 12.74
CA LEU A 2 -2.89 -5.27 11.40
C LEU A 2 -3.61 -3.91 11.28
N ALA A 3 -4.80 -3.77 11.88
CA ALA A 3 -5.60 -2.54 11.77
C ALA A 3 -4.96 -1.32 12.44
N GLN A 4 -3.98 -1.51 13.34
CA GLN A 4 -3.37 -0.43 14.12
C GLN A 4 -2.08 0.07 13.48
N VAL A 5 -1.26 -0.83 12.91
CA VAL A 5 -0.12 -0.47 12.03
C VAL A 5 -0.62 0.27 10.78
N ARG A 6 -1.78 -0.14 10.26
CA ARG A 6 -2.38 0.43 9.04
C ARG A 6 -2.86 1.87 9.15
N LYS A 7 -3.15 2.39 10.34
CA LYS A 7 -3.81 3.71 10.47
C LYS A 7 -2.83 4.89 10.47
N GLU A 8 -1.56 4.62 10.81
CA GLU A 8 -0.52 5.65 11.01
C GLU A 8 0.87 5.25 10.44
N GLY A 9 1.07 3.98 10.03
CA GLY A 9 2.35 3.48 9.50
C GLY A 9 2.54 3.71 8.00
N MET A 10 3.80 3.68 7.58
CA MET A 10 4.22 3.83 6.17
C MET A 10 3.83 2.60 5.34
N VAL A 11 3.65 2.76 4.02
CA VAL A 11 3.37 1.64 3.09
C VAL A 11 4.42 0.55 3.20
N GLU A 12 5.69 0.91 3.43
CA GLU A 12 6.78 -0.06 3.60
C GLU A 12 6.53 -1.02 4.79
N GLU A 13 6.14 -0.50 5.94
CA GLU A 13 5.81 -1.33 7.12
C GLU A 13 4.59 -2.21 6.86
N TYR A 14 3.60 -1.67 6.14
CA TYR A 14 2.43 -2.42 5.72
C TYR A 14 2.76 -3.57 4.77
N VAL A 15 3.67 -3.36 3.81
CA VAL A 15 4.12 -4.39 2.87
C VAL A 15 4.77 -5.56 3.62
N VAL A 16 5.72 -5.27 4.53
CA VAL A 16 6.42 -6.30 5.30
C VAL A 16 5.45 -7.15 6.12
N GLU A 17 4.51 -6.52 6.83
CA GLU A 17 3.55 -7.27 7.65
C GLU A 17 2.54 -8.03 6.79
N PHE A 18 2.11 -7.48 5.65
CA PHE A 18 1.23 -8.18 4.74
C PHE A 18 1.90 -9.41 4.12
N GLU A 19 3.16 -9.30 3.69
CA GLU A 19 3.93 -10.43 3.16
C GLU A 19 4.05 -11.53 4.21
N ARG A 20 4.43 -11.18 5.44
CA ARG A 20 4.53 -12.12 6.57
C ARG A 20 3.23 -12.90 6.79
N LEU A 21 2.09 -12.22 6.75
CA LEU A 21 0.78 -12.84 6.96
C LEU A 21 0.30 -13.63 5.73
N SER A 22 0.63 -13.18 4.53
CA SER A 22 0.23 -13.84 3.28
C SER A 22 0.79 -15.27 3.16
N ILE A 23 2.00 -15.49 3.68
CA ILE A 23 2.65 -16.82 3.72
C ILE A 23 1.87 -17.81 4.59
N MET A 24 1.13 -17.33 5.60
CA MET A 24 0.31 -18.19 6.47
C MET A 24 -1.03 -18.59 5.84
N ILE A 25 -1.39 -18.01 4.70
CA ILE A 25 -2.67 -18.29 4.02
C ILE A 25 -2.42 -19.33 2.92
N MET A 26 -2.80 -20.58 3.17
CA MET A 26 -2.77 -21.63 2.16
C MET A 26 -3.79 -21.37 1.04
N ASN A 27 -3.43 -21.71 -0.20
CA ASN A 27 -4.30 -21.70 -1.39
C ASN A 27 -4.91 -20.34 -1.76
N VAL A 28 -4.26 -19.24 -1.38
CA VAL A 28 -4.67 -17.90 -1.85
C VAL A 28 -4.11 -17.65 -3.26
N THR A 29 -4.98 -17.25 -4.18
CA THR A 29 -4.53 -16.84 -5.51
C THR A 29 -3.90 -15.46 -5.47
N GLU A 30 -2.96 -15.18 -6.36
CA GLU A 30 -2.34 -13.85 -6.46
C GLU A 30 -3.39 -12.74 -6.66
N LYS A 31 -4.40 -12.98 -7.51
CA LYS A 31 -5.53 -12.07 -7.68
C LYS A 31 -6.24 -11.75 -6.37
N ARG A 32 -6.38 -12.75 -5.47
CA ARG A 32 -6.98 -12.54 -4.15
C ARG A 32 -6.05 -11.77 -3.23
N LEU A 33 -4.74 -12.00 -3.28
CA LEU A 33 -3.75 -11.21 -2.54
C LEU A 33 -3.79 -9.73 -2.93
N ILE A 34 -3.82 -9.42 -4.23
CA ILE A 34 -3.95 -8.05 -4.75
C ILE A 34 -5.20 -7.37 -4.16
N VAL A 35 -6.35 -8.04 -4.22
CA VAL A 35 -7.62 -7.49 -3.70
C VAL A 35 -7.54 -7.23 -2.19
N LEU A 36 -6.96 -8.16 -1.42
CA LEU A 36 -6.82 -8.02 0.03
C LEU A 36 -5.85 -6.89 0.40
N PHE A 37 -4.74 -6.78 -0.32
CA PHE A 37 -3.76 -5.72 -0.13
C PHE A 37 -4.39 -4.34 -0.36
N ILE A 38 -5.00 -4.15 -1.54
CA ILE A 38 -5.64 -2.88 -1.90
C ILE A 38 -6.76 -2.51 -0.93
N LYS A 39 -7.58 -3.48 -0.52
CA LYS A 39 -8.70 -3.24 0.41
C LYS A 39 -8.23 -2.56 1.70
N ASP A 40 -7.03 -2.89 2.13
CA ASP A 40 -6.49 -2.55 3.43
C ASP A 40 -5.52 -1.35 3.41
N LEU A 41 -5.23 -0.80 2.23
CA LEU A 41 -4.53 0.49 2.08
C LEU A 41 -5.35 1.66 2.67
N ASN A 42 -4.67 2.72 3.07
CA ASN A 42 -5.31 3.97 3.46
C ASN A 42 -5.87 4.72 2.25
N GLU A 43 -6.94 5.48 2.46
CA GLU A 43 -7.35 6.50 1.48
C GLU A 43 -6.39 7.70 1.61
N PRO A 44 -5.93 8.32 0.50
CA PRO A 44 -6.36 8.16 -0.89
C PRO A 44 -5.59 7.11 -1.71
N LEU A 45 -4.55 6.49 -1.14
CA LEU A 45 -3.69 5.53 -1.84
C LEU A 45 -4.48 4.37 -2.45
N LYS A 46 -5.47 3.85 -1.71
CA LYS A 46 -6.37 2.80 -2.20
C LYS A 46 -7.06 3.16 -3.52
N GLY A 47 -7.64 4.36 -3.62
CA GLY A 47 -8.28 4.83 -4.85
C GLY A 47 -7.30 4.91 -6.02
N LEU A 48 -6.10 5.45 -5.77
CA LEU A 48 -5.07 5.63 -6.79
C LEU A 48 -4.48 4.31 -7.29
N VAL A 49 -4.24 3.36 -6.38
CA VAL A 49 -3.75 2.02 -6.73
C VAL A 49 -4.82 1.22 -7.47
N ARG A 50 -6.11 1.34 -7.10
CA ARG A 50 -7.22 0.71 -7.84
C ARG A 50 -7.31 1.22 -9.27
N ALA A 51 -7.16 2.53 -9.48
CA ALA A 51 -7.24 3.13 -10.81
C ALA A 51 -6.09 2.69 -11.74
N PHE A 52 -4.99 2.19 -11.19
CA PHE A 52 -3.86 1.66 -11.95
C PHE A 52 -4.09 0.23 -12.47
N ASP A 53 -5.08 -0.50 -11.94
CA ASP A 53 -5.43 -1.89 -12.31
C ASP A 53 -4.22 -2.86 -12.36
N PRO A 54 -3.49 -3.05 -11.23
CA PRO A 54 -2.31 -3.91 -11.20
C PRO A 54 -2.66 -5.38 -11.47
N LEU A 55 -1.85 -6.02 -12.30
CA LEU A 55 -2.02 -7.43 -12.73
C LEU A 55 -1.18 -8.40 -11.91
N SER A 56 -0.23 -7.90 -11.11
CA SER A 56 0.60 -8.70 -10.21
C SER A 56 0.73 -8.09 -8.81
N PHE A 57 1.11 -8.92 -7.85
CA PHE A 57 1.34 -8.46 -6.48
C PHE A 57 2.57 -7.53 -6.38
N GLN A 58 3.58 -7.74 -7.22
CA GLN A 58 4.74 -6.85 -7.29
C GLN A 58 4.36 -5.45 -7.81
N GLU A 59 3.46 -5.38 -8.79
CA GLU A 59 2.95 -4.09 -9.29
C GLU A 59 2.17 -3.31 -8.24
N VAL A 60 1.35 -3.99 -7.42
CA VAL A 60 0.60 -3.30 -6.36
C VAL A 60 1.52 -2.72 -5.28
N ILE A 61 2.57 -3.45 -4.89
CA ILE A 61 3.57 -2.98 -3.92
C ILE A 61 4.30 -1.76 -4.47
N LYS A 62 4.90 -1.90 -5.67
CA LYS A 62 5.66 -0.83 -6.31
C LYS A 62 4.82 0.44 -6.45
N LYS A 63 3.59 0.31 -6.95
CA LYS A 63 2.70 1.45 -7.15
C LYS A 63 2.33 2.14 -5.83
N SER A 64 2.13 1.37 -4.76
CA SER A 64 1.79 1.91 -3.44
C SER A 64 2.96 2.70 -2.84
N LEU A 65 4.18 2.18 -2.95
CA LEU A 65 5.40 2.87 -2.49
C LEU A 65 5.68 4.15 -3.31
N ASP A 66 5.54 4.08 -4.64
CA ASP A 66 5.72 5.23 -5.52
C ASP A 66 4.75 6.37 -5.16
N LEU A 67 3.48 6.04 -4.89
CA LEU A 67 2.46 7.03 -4.56
C LEU A 67 2.64 7.64 -3.17
N GLU A 68 3.09 6.86 -2.18
CA GLU A 68 3.45 7.40 -0.86
C GLU A 68 4.66 8.34 -0.93
N GLY A 69 5.67 8.00 -1.74
CA GLY A 69 6.82 8.85 -2.00
C GLY A 69 6.45 10.18 -2.68
N VAL A 70 5.41 10.19 -3.52
CA VAL A 70 4.86 11.42 -4.10
C VAL A 70 4.09 12.23 -3.05
N ALA A 71 3.21 11.60 -2.26
CA ALA A 71 2.41 12.28 -1.24
C ALA A 71 3.27 12.96 -0.17
N THR A 72 4.32 12.27 0.29
CA THR A 72 5.29 12.83 1.24
C THR A 72 6.09 13.96 0.62
N LYS A 73 6.59 13.81 -0.61
CA LYS A 73 7.29 14.91 -1.31
C LYS A 73 6.42 16.14 -1.47
N THR A 74 5.16 16.02 -1.93
CA THR A 74 4.24 17.16 -2.12
C THR A 74 4.00 17.94 -0.83
N THR A 75 3.99 17.27 0.33
CA THR A 75 3.80 17.93 1.63
C THR A 75 5.04 18.73 2.06
N VAL A 76 6.25 18.25 1.73
CA VAL A 76 7.52 18.93 2.09
C VAL A 76 7.75 20.18 1.24
N ILE A 77 7.37 20.17 -0.04
CA ILE A 77 7.54 21.35 -0.94
C ILE A 77 6.55 22.48 -0.62
N SER A 78 5.44 22.18 0.07
CA SER A 78 4.48 23.21 0.52
C SER A 78 4.90 23.91 1.82
N GLY A 79 5.96 23.45 2.50
CA GLY A 79 6.38 23.95 3.80
C GLY A 79 7.55 24.95 3.82
N HIS A 80 8.17 25.26 2.67
CA HIS A 80 9.24 26.25 2.58
C HIS A 80 8.82 27.44 1.72
N SER A 81 8.06 28.35 2.33
CA SER A 81 7.96 29.74 1.88
C SER A 81 7.79 30.63 3.10
N LYS A 82 8.92 30.97 3.74
CA LYS A 82 9.38 32.34 4.00
C LYS A 82 10.68 32.31 4.78
#